data_AF-A0A1R1XZ14-F1
#
_entry.id   AF-A0A1R1XZ14-F1
#
_cell.length_a   1.000
_cell.length_b   1.000
_cell.length_c   1.000
_cell.angle_alpha   90.00
_cell.angle_beta   90.00
_cell.angle_gamma   90.00
#
_symmetry.space_group_name_H-M   'P 1'
#
loop_
_entity.id
_entity.type
_entity.pdbx_description
1 polymer ?
#
loop_
_entity_poly.entity_id
_entity_poly.type
_entity_poly.pdbx_seq_one_letter_code
_entity_poly.pdbx_strand_id
1 'polypeptide(L)'
;MLILNRLQSKKTPKYVKLVTKFVGFFSAIDSTAISTAISSNNYSSMNGEYVTTLISTLNEIQPQLLAGLLSGILVSSIDNTIRNFAEIKYVTVGYMCLINNPTFFEFSDSKVLFSSVLANIIKLVEDSTSKVSKQTDESINNNVSDGFGSQNLMPNASSIDDEQDLYQSSFSKLSTLDGLIIDPCPLIKDLRVFMGSVIKAQVSTGNSNFTESVSLLQPTEKSFVDLYFRSA
;
A
#
# COMPACT_ATOMS: atom_id res chain seq x y z
N MET A 1 -20.91 -6.05 1.42
CA MET A 1 -21.56 -4.78 1.00
C MET A 1 -21.23 -3.55 1.86
N LEU A 2 -20.95 -3.65 3.17
CA LEU A 2 -20.78 -2.45 4.03
C LEU A 2 -19.65 -1.49 3.59
N ILE A 3 -18.51 -2.02 3.12
CA ILE A 3 -17.40 -1.20 2.64
C ILE A 3 -17.77 -0.42 1.37
N LEU A 4 -18.41 -1.11 0.43
CA LEU A 4 -18.81 -0.57 -0.87
C LEU A 4 -19.90 0.51 -0.73
N ASN A 5 -20.89 0.27 0.14
CA ASN A 5 -21.95 1.25 0.41
C ASN A 5 -21.38 2.56 0.92
N ARG A 6 -20.32 2.52 1.74
CA ARG A 6 -19.66 3.74 2.23
C ARG A 6 -18.82 4.43 1.15
N LEU A 7 -18.21 3.69 0.23
CA LEU A 7 -17.52 4.27 -0.93
C LEU A 7 -18.47 5.01 -1.87
N GLN A 8 -19.74 4.60 -1.92
CA GLN A 8 -20.78 5.25 -2.73
C GLN A 8 -21.47 6.41 -2.00
N SER A 9 -21.88 6.22 -0.73
CA SER A 9 -22.78 7.15 -0.03
C SER A 9 -22.10 8.15 0.90
N LYS A 10 -20.92 7.82 1.46
CA LYS A 10 -20.22 8.63 2.48
C LYS A 10 -18.70 8.57 2.29
N LYS A 11 -18.26 8.78 1.05
CA LYS A 11 -16.85 8.77 0.66
C LYS A 11 -16.10 9.91 1.36
N THR A 12 -15.01 9.57 2.04
CA THR A 12 -14.04 10.56 2.54
C THR A 12 -12.64 10.17 2.07
N PRO A 13 -11.72 11.12 1.86
CA PRO A 13 -10.35 10.80 1.46
C PRO A 13 -9.66 9.81 2.42
N LYS A 14 -9.90 9.95 3.72
CA LYS A 14 -9.40 9.01 4.75
C LYS A 14 -9.94 7.59 4.54
N TYR A 15 -11.22 7.46 4.23
CA TYR A 15 -11.82 6.14 4.02
C TYR A 15 -11.33 5.45 2.75
N VAL A 16 -11.20 6.19 1.64
CA VAL A 16 -10.64 5.66 0.39
C VAL A 16 -9.23 5.12 0.65
N LYS A 17 -8.39 5.88 1.36
CA LYS A 17 -7.04 5.44 1.74
C LYS A 17 -7.03 4.16 2.56
N LEU A 18 -7.94 4.02 3.52
CA LEU A 18 -8.08 2.78 4.30
C LEU A 18 -8.47 1.60 3.41
N VAL A 19 -9.35 1.81 2.43
CA VAL A 19 -9.72 0.76 1.48
C VAL A 19 -8.55 0.42 0.54
N THR A 20 -7.82 1.41 0.03
CA THR A 20 -6.60 1.20 -0.77
C THR A 20 -5.57 0.38 0.01
N LYS A 21 -5.32 0.75 1.28
CA LYS A 21 -4.46 -0.02 2.19
C LYS A 21 -4.98 -1.43 2.42
N PHE A 22 -6.28 -1.59 2.61
CA PHE A 22 -6.90 -2.90 2.80
C PHE A 22 -6.72 -3.80 1.57
N VAL A 23 -6.92 -3.29 0.35
CA VAL A 23 -6.68 -4.06 -0.88
C VAL A 23 -5.22 -4.51 -0.97
N GLY A 24 -4.27 -3.60 -0.74
CA GLY A 24 -2.85 -3.96 -0.68
C GLY A 24 -2.55 -5.02 0.38
N PHE A 25 -3.01 -4.79 1.62
CA PHE A 25 -2.81 -5.73 2.72
C PHE A 25 -3.39 -7.12 2.43
N PHE A 26 -4.63 -7.19 1.94
CA PHE A 26 -5.32 -8.44 1.68
C PHE A 26 -4.68 -9.22 0.53
N SER A 27 -4.26 -8.52 -0.53
CA SER A 27 -3.52 -9.13 -1.65
C SER A 27 -2.11 -9.59 -1.27
N ALA A 28 -1.57 -9.09 -0.15
CA ALA A 28 -0.23 -9.42 0.35
C ALA A 28 -0.23 -10.49 1.46
N ILE A 29 -1.40 -10.96 1.91
CA ILE A 29 -1.52 -11.78 3.14
C ILE A 29 -0.96 -13.20 3.00
N ASP A 30 -0.85 -13.71 1.77
CA ASP A 30 -0.27 -15.03 1.49
C ASP A 30 1.26 -14.99 1.59
N SER A 31 1.76 -14.84 2.81
CA SER A 31 3.19 -14.77 3.10
C SER A 31 3.93 -16.03 2.65
N THR A 32 3.25 -17.18 2.60
CA THR A 32 3.83 -18.47 2.20
C THR A 32 4.07 -18.50 0.69
N ALA A 33 3.11 -18.09 -0.13
CA ALA A 33 3.31 -17.98 -1.57
C ALA A 33 4.40 -16.97 -1.91
N ILE A 34 4.41 -15.81 -1.24
CA ILE A 34 5.45 -14.78 -1.42
C ILE A 34 6.83 -15.33 -1.04
N SER A 35 6.95 -15.99 0.11
CA SER A 35 8.22 -16.59 0.57
C SER A 35 8.71 -17.67 -0.40
N THR A 36 7.81 -18.51 -0.89
CA THR A 36 8.13 -19.58 -1.83
C THR A 36 8.62 -18.99 -3.15
N ALA A 37 7.95 -17.96 -3.66
CA ALA A 37 8.37 -17.27 -4.88
C ALA A 37 9.76 -16.64 -4.77
N ILE A 38 10.05 -15.98 -3.64
CA ILE A 38 11.37 -15.37 -3.39
C ILE A 38 12.45 -16.46 -3.31
N SER A 39 12.22 -17.53 -2.54
CA SER A 39 13.21 -18.59 -2.35
C SER A 39 13.47 -19.43 -3.60
N SER A 40 12.45 -19.64 -4.43
CA SER A 40 12.56 -20.40 -5.69
C SER A 40 12.88 -19.54 -6.92
N ASN A 41 12.98 -18.21 -6.74
CA ASN A 41 13.06 -17.23 -7.82
C ASN A 41 11.96 -17.41 -8.89
N ASN A 42 10.78 -17.88 -8.48
CA ASN A 42 9.63 -18.16 -9.34
C ASN A 42 8.40 -17.33 -8.91
N TYR A 43 8.32 -16.12 -9.45
CA TYR A 43 7.27 -15.15 -9.15
C TYR A 43 5.91 -15.45 -9.82
N SER A 44 5.81 -16.51 -10.64
CA SER A 44 4.51 -17.01 -11.11
C SER A 44 3.67 -17.65 -9.99
N SER A 45 4.32 -18.10 -8.91
CA SER A 45 3.61 -18.64 -7.74
C SER A 45 2.99 -17.56 -6.85
N MET A 46 3.35 -16.29 -7.05
CA MET A 46 2.78 -15.14 -6.33
C MET A 46 1.38 -14.73 -6.80
N ASN A 47 0.81 -15.47 -7.75
CA ASN A 47 -0.51 -15.14 -8.30
C ASN A 47 -1.58 -15.11 -7.19
N GLY A 48 -1.41 -15.81 -6.06
CA GLY A 48 -2.08 -15.51 -4.79
C GLY A 48 -3.57 -15.84 -4.76
N GLU A 49 -3.94 -16.85 -3.95
CA GLU A 49 -5.34 -17.29 -3.76
C GLU A 49 -6.25 -16.15 -3.28
N TYR A 50 -5.74 -15.27 -2.41
CA TYR A 50 -6.49 -14.14 -1.86
C TYR A 50 -6.78 -13.06 -2.91
N VAL A 51 -5.91 -12.90 -3.91
CA VAL A 51 -6.17 -11.99 -5.04
C VAL A 51 -7.34 -12.53 -5.87
N THR A 52 -7.27 -13.80 -6.26
CA THR A 52 -8.36 -14.45 -7.00
C THR A 52 -9.66 -14.42 -6.20
N THR A 53 -9.61 -14.70 -4.89
CA THR A 53 -10.77 -14.62 -4.00
C THR A 53 -11.35 -13.20 -3.95
N LEU A 54 -10.51 -12.17 -3.80
CA LEU A 54 -10.95 -10.78 -3.79
C LEU A 54 -11.66 -10.39 -5.09
N ILE A 55 -11.07 -10.76 -6.24
CA ILE A 55 -11.65 -10.49 -7.57
C ILE A 55 -13.00 -11.21 -7.71
N SER A 56 -13.05 -12.51 -7.40
CA SER A 56 -14.27 -13.32 -7.50
C SER A 56 -15.39 -12.79 -6.60
N THR A 57 -15.12 -12.53 -5.32
CA THR A 57 -16.13 -12.02 -4.38
C THR A 57 -16.68 -10.65 -4.81
N LEU A 58 -15.84 -9.76 -5.35
CA LEU A 58 -16.32 -8.47 -5.85
C LEU A 58 -17.11 -8.62 -7.15
N ASN A 59 -16.73 -9.55 -8.03
CA ASN A 59 -17.47 -9.86 -9.24
C ASN A 59 -18.84 -10.52 -8.96
N GLU A 60 -18.97 -11.30 -7.89
CA GLU A 60 -20.26 -11.83 -7.42
C GLU A 60 -21.25 -10.73 -7.02
N ILE A 61 -20.73 -9.61 -6.49
CA ILE A 61 -21.57 -8.45 -6.13
C ILE A 61 -21.98 -7.69 -7.39
N GLN A 62 -21.01 -7.37 -8.25
CA GLN A 62 -21.23 -6.73 -9.54
C GLN A 62 -20.04 -7.05 -10.47
N PRO A 63 -20.29 -7.47 -11.72
CA PRO A 63 -19.21 -7.73 -12.68
C PRO A 63 -18.30 -6.51 -12.85
N GLN A 64 -16.98 -6.73 -12.90
CA GLN A 64 -15.96 -5.70 -13.08
C GLN A 64 -15.90 -4.67 -11.94
N LEU A 65 -16.49 -4.96 -10.77
CA LEU A 65 -16.53 -4.02 -9.65
C LEU A 65 -15.13 -3.63 -9.17
N LEU A 66 -14.21 -4.58 -9.01
CA LEU A 66 -12.85 -4.26 -8.59
C LEU A 66 -12.14 -3.37 -9.61
N ALA A 67 -12.27 -3.67 -10.90
CA ALA A 67 -11.70 -2.86 -11.99
C ALA A 67 -12.22 -1.42 -11.93
N GLY A 68 -13.54 -1.24 -11.75
CA GLY A 68 -14.17 0.07 -11.61
C GLY A 68 -13.73 0.83 -10.34
N LEU A 69 -13.52 0.14 -9.23
CA LEU A 69 -13.00 0.75 -7.99
C LEU A 69 -11.54 1.18 -8.15
N LEU A 70 -10.71 0.33 -8.76
CA LEU A 70 -9.31 0.61 -9.03
C LEU A 70 -9.17 1.85 -9.92
N SER A 71 -9.82 1.84 -11.09
CA SER A 71 -9.74 2.95 -12.05
C SER A 71 -10.38 4.23 -11.51
N GLY A 72 -11.50 4.14 -10.80
CA GLY A 72 -12.26 5.30 -10.36
C GLY A 72 -11.71 5.99 -9.12
N ILE A 73 -11.25 5.24 -8.11
CA ILE A 73 -10.97 5.83 -6.78
C ILE A 73 -9.75 5.28 -6.06
N LEU A 74 -9.36 4.01 -6.23
CA LEU A 74 -8.34 3.42 -5.37
C LEU A 74 -6.92 3.71 -5.84
N VAL A 75 -6.67 3.66 -7.15
CA VAL A 75 -5.31 3.84 -7.72
C VAL A 75 -4.78 5.25 -7.46
N SER A 76 -5.63 6.28 -7.62
CA SER A 76 -5.27 7.67 -7.30
C SER A 76 -4.99 7.91 -5.81
N SER A 77 -5.39 6.98 -4.94
CA SER A 77 -5.11 7.02 -3.51
C SER A 77 -3.85 6.23 -3.11
N ILE A 78 -3.14 5.62 -4.07
CA ILE A 78 -1.79 5.07 -3.87
C ILE A 78 -0.82 6.24 -4.01
N ASP A 79 -0.68 7.02 -2.94
CA ASP A 79 0.09 8.26 -2.93
C ASP A 79 1.01 8.38 -1.71
N ASN A 80 1.84 9.41 -1.72
CA ASN A 80 2.82 9.69 -0.66
C ASN A 80 2.23 10.08 0.70
N THR A 81 0.91 10.02 0.88
CA THR A 81 0.27 10.16 2.18
C THR A 81 0.28 8.86 2.98
N ILE A 82 0.60 7.73 2.34
CA ILE A 82 1.00 6.48 3.00
C ILE A 82 2.46 6.64 3.43
N ARG A 83 2.69 6.84 4.73
CA ARG A 83 4.03 7.21 5.25
C ARG A 83 4.72 6.10 6.03
N ASN A 84 3.95 5.21 6.66
CA ASN A 84 4.52 4.14 7.46
C ASN A 84 5.16 3.09 6.53
N PHE A 85 6.40 2.70 6.82
CA PHE A 85 7.16 1.76 5.98
C PHE A 85 6.45 0.40 5.80
N ALA A 86 5.85 -0.15 6.86
CA ALA A 86 5.08 -1.38 6.77
C ALA A 86 3.87 -1.21 5.84
N GLU A 87 3.22 -0.05 5.89
CA GLU A 87 2.08 0.27 5.01
C GLU A 87 2.50 0.41 3.55
N ILE A 88 3.59 1.14 3.29
CA ILE A 88 4.18 1.23 1.95
C ILE A 88 4.50 -0.17 1.45
N LYS A 89 5.08 -1.02 2.31
CA LYS A 89 5.46 -2.37 1.94
C LYS A 89 4.29 -3.24 1.54
N TYR A 90 3.27 -3.41 2.38
CA TYR A 90 2.14 -4.27 2.01
C TYR A 90 1.32 -3.69 0.86
N VAL A 91 1.28 -2.35 0.67
CA VAL A 91 0.63 -1.74 -0.49
C VAL A 91 1.41 -2.08 -1.75
N THR A 92 2.72 -1.86 -1.77
CA THR A 92 3.56 -2.19 -2.92
C THR A 92 3.49 -3.68 -3.25
N VAL A 93 3.68 -4.56 -2.26
CA VAL A 93 3.68 -6.00 -2.48
C VAL A 93 2.30 -6.50 -2.91
N GLY A 94 1.24 -6.07 -2.23
CA GLY A 94 -0.11 -6.51 -2.54
C GLY A 94 -0.60 -6.08 -3.91
N TYR A 95 -0.34 -4.83 -4.30
CA TYR A 95 -0.70 -4.39 -5.64
C TYR A 95 0.20 -5.02 -6.73
N MET A 96 1.46 -5.37 -6.42
CA MET A 96 2.27 -6.21 -7.31
C MET A 96 1.68 -7.62 -7.46
N CYS A 97 1.24 -8.27 -6.37
CA CYS A 97 0.51 -9.54 -6.43
C CYS A 97 -0.77 -9.41 -7.27
N LEU A 98 -1.51 -8.32 -7.09
CA LEU A 98 -2.75 -8.05 -7.82
C LEU A 98 -2.52 -7.97 -9.33
N ILE A 99 -1.57 -7.17 -9.80
CA ILE A 99 -1.32 -6.99 -11.23
C ILE A 99 -0.58 -8.18 -11.87
N ASN A 100 0.08 -9.00 -11.05
CA ASN A 100 0.75 -10.23 -11.48
C ASN A 100 -0.23 -11.41 -11.61
N ASN A 101 -1.39 -11.36 -10.96
CA ASN A 101 -2.39 -12.41 -11.00
C ASN A 101 -3.05 -12.52 -12.40
N PRO A 102 -3.18 -13.73 -12.99
CA PRO A 102 -3.78 -13.93 -14.31
C PRO A 102 -5.22 -13.40 -14.44
N THR A 103 -6.04 -13.54 -13.40
CA THR A 103 -7.43 -13.07 -13.36
C THR A 103 -7.52 -11.55 -13.48
N PHE A 104 -6.46 -10.80 -13.17
CA PHE A 104 -6.42 -9.36 -13.41
C PHE A 104 -6.54 -9.01 -14.91
N PHE A 105 -5.99 -9.86 -15.78
CA PHE A 105 -6.03 -9.65 -17.22
C PHE A 105 -7.40 -9.93 -17.86
N GLU A 106 -8.36 -10.47 -17.10
CA GLU A 106 -9.75 -10.65 -17.53
C GLU A 106 -10.56 -9.34 -17.50
N PHE A 107 -10.00 -8.25 -16.96
CA PHE A 107 -10.63 -6.92 -17.00
C PHE A 107 -10.53 -6.32 -18.41
N SER A 108 -11.61 -5.65 -18.85
CA SER A 108 -11.73 -5.09 -20.21
C SER A 108 -10.66 -4.03 -20.55
N ASP A 109 -10.08 -3.36 -19.54
CA ASP A 109 -9.00 -2.36 -19.69
C ASP A 109 -7.76 -2.72 -18.86
N SER A 110 -7.50 -4.03 -18.67
CA SER A 110 -6.47 -4.54 -17.77
C SER A 110 -5.09 -3.93 -18.02
N LYS A 111 -4.68 -3.72 -19.27
CA LYS A 111 -3.33 -3.18 -19.60
C LYS A 111 -3.13 -1.73 -19.14
N VAL A 112 -4.14 -0.87 -19.36
CA VAL A 112 -4.09 0.54 -18.94
C VAL A 112 -4.15 0.61 -17.42
N LEU A 113 -5.02 -0.20 -16.81
CA LEU A 113 -5.16 -0.26 -15.35
C LEU A 113 -3.87 -0.79 -14.69
N PHE A 114 -3.25 -1.83 -15.25
CA PHE A 114 -1.96 -2.35 -14.84
C PHE A 114 -0.91 -1.25 -14.82
N SER A 115 -0.75 -0.54 -15.95
CA SER A 115 0.25 0.51 -16.10
C SER A 115 0.02 1.63 -15.07
N SER A 116 -1.24 2.03 -14.87
CA SER A 116 -1.62 3.02 -13.87
C SER A 116 -1.30 2.58 -12.43
N VAL A 117 -1.62 1.33 -12.08
CA VAL A 117 -1.28 0.75 -10.77
C VAL A 117 0.23 0.75 -10.57
N LEU A 118 0.99 0.20 -11.52
CA LEU A 118 2.44 0.09 -11.42
C LEU A 118 3.11 1.47 -11.32
N ALA A 119 2.68 2.45 -12.11
CA ALA A 119 3.18 3.82 -12.04
C ALA A 119 2.99 4.45 -10.66
N ASN A 120 1.81 4.29 -10.04
CA ASN A 120 1.54 4.84 -8.71
C ASN A 120 2.33 4.11 -7.61
N ILE A 121 2.57 2.80 -7.73
CA ILE A 121 3.44 2.07 -6.80
C ILE A 121 4.89 2.56 -6.92
N ILE A 122 5.42 2.70 -8.15
CA ILE A 122 6.77 3.24 -8.38
C ILE A 122 6.88 4.60 -7.71
N LYS A 123 5.93 5.50 -7.98
CA LYS A 123 5.91 6.83 -7.38
C LYS A 123 5.87 6.78 -5.85
N LEU A 124 5.07 5.88 -5.26
CA LEU A 124 5.01 5.70 -3.80
C LEU A 124 6.38 5.28 -3.22
N VAL A 125 7.06 4.32 -3.86
CA VAL A 125 8.38 3.83 -3.42
C VAL A 125 9.47 4.90 -3.55
N GLU A 126 9.46 5.66 -4.64
CA GLU A 126 10.45 6.71 -4.89
C GLU A 126 10.22 7.99 -4.05
N ASP A 127 8.95 8.38 -3.85
CA ASP A 127 8.60 9.51 -2.98
C ASP A 127 8.89 9.22 -1.49
N SER A 128 8.84 7.95 -1.08
CA SER A 128 9.10 7.56 0.31
C SER A 128 10.60 7.47 0.61
N THR A 129 11.40 6.92 -0.30
CA THR A 129 12.86 6.83 -0.17
C THR A 129 13.57 8.19 -0.22
N SER A 130 13.10 9.12 -1.05
CA SER A 130 13.63 10.49 -1.15
C SER A 130 13.39 11.36 0.10
N LYS A 131 12.48 10.96 0.99
CA LYS A 131 12.21 11.63 2.28
C LYS A 131 12.98 11.01 3.43
N VAL A 132 13.24 9.69 3.39
CA VAL A 132 14.07 9.02 4.39
C VAL A 132 15.51 9.52 4.31
N SER A 133 16.05 9.78 3.12
CA SER A 133 17.39 10.36 2.96
C SER A 133 17.53 11.75 3.59
N LYS A 134 16.48 12.57 3.59
CA LYS A 134 16.49 13.90 4.24
C LYS A 134 16.35 13.85 5.77
N GLN A 135 15.73 12.81 6.34
CA GLN A 135 15.61 12.68 7.79
C GLN A 135 16.89 12.19 8.47
N THR A 136 17.76 11.48 7.76
CA THR A 136 19.07 11.06 8.28
C THR A 136 20.06 12.20 8.48
N ASP A 137 19.93 13.31 7.74
CA ASP A 137 20.84 14.46 7.88
C ASP A 137 20.39 15.46 8.96
N GLU A 138 19.09 15.54 9.28
CA GLU A 138 18.57 16.44 10.33
C GLU A 138 18.51 15.79 11.73
N SER A 139 18.64 14.46 11.84
CA SER A 139 18.53 13.75 13.13
C SER A 139 19.85 13.60 13.89
N ILE A 140 20.97 14.14 13.39
CA ILE A 140 22.28 14.07 14.07
C ILE A 140 22.53 15.26 15.00
N ASN A 141 21.68 16.30 15.02
CA ASN A 141 22.00 17.56 15.71
C ASN A 141 20.95 18.13 16.67
N ASN A 142 20.09 17.32 17.28
CA ASN A 142 19.27 17.76 18.43
C ASN A 142 19.34 16.76 19.59
N ASN A 143 20.55 16.57 20.14
CA ASN A 143 20.71 16.23 21.55
C ASN A 143 20.55 17.53 22.36
N VAL A 144 19.31 17.94 22.60
CA VAL A 144 19.00 18.88 23.68
C VAL A 144 18.17 18.12 24.70
N SER A 145 18.81 17.90 25.84
CA SER A 145 18.27 17.43 27.10
C SER A 145 17.00 18.18 27.49
N ASP A 146 15.86 17.48 27.56
CA ASP A 146 14.69 18.01 28.27
C ASP A 146 14.75 17.56 29.72
N GLY A 147 15.25 18.48 30.54
CA GLY A 147 15.26 18.40 31.99
C GLY A 147 13.85 18.55 32.55
N PHE A 148 13.62 17.82 33.64
CA PHE A 148 12.52 18.00 34.56
C PHE A 148 12.29 19.49 34.91
N GLY A 149 11.08 20.00 34.65
CA GLY A 149 10.66 21.34 35.01
C GLY A 149 9.16 21.44 35.19
N SER A 150 8.69 21.23 36.42
CA SER A 150 7.33 21.48 36.88
C SER A 150 6.94 22.96 36.66
N GLN A 151 5.88 23.20 35.89
CA GLN A 151 5.05 24.40 36.05
C GLN A 151 3.57 24.00 36.01
N ASN A 152 2.97 23.96 37.20
CA ASN A 152 1.54 23.99 37.41
C ASN A 152 0.95 25.24 36.75
N LEU A 153 0.13 25.06 35.72
CA LEU A 153 -0.86 26.04 35.30
C LEU A 153 -2.24 25.37 35.45
N MET A 154 -2.91 25.67 36.56
CA MET A 154 -4.33 25.37 36.72
C MET A 154 -5.12 26.04 35.58
N PRO A 155 -6.08 25.34 34.96
CA PRO A 155 -7.04 26.00 34.10
C PRO A 155 -8.06 26.75 34.98
N ASN A 156 -8.13 28.07 34.80
CA ASN A 156 -9.24 28.86 35.34
C ASN A 156 -10.54 28.39 34.71
N ALA A 157 -11.43 27.87 35.57
CA ALA A 157 -12.81 27.57 35.26
C ALA A 157 -13.59 28.87 35.01
N SER A 158 -14.01 29.09 33.77
CA SER A 158 -15.21 29.91 33.46
C SER A 158 -15.55 29.87 31.97
N SER A 159 -16.13 28.76 31.53
CA SER A 159 -17.10 28.69 30.42
C SER A 159 -17.78 27.32 30.48
N ILE A 160 -18.78 27.22 31.37
CA ILE A 160 -19.75 26.14 31.40
C ILE A 160 -20.71 26.40 30.23
N ASP A 161 -21.05 25.35 29.50
CA ASP A 161 -22.03 25.28 28.37
C ASP A 161 -21.50 25.35 26.93
N ASP A 162 -20.65 24.40 26.50
CA ASP A 162 -20.71 23.95 25.09
C ASP A 162 -20.10 22.56 24.77
N GLU A 163 -19.67 21.78 25.77
CA GLU A 163 -19.37 20.36 25.55
C GLU A 163 -20.26 19.54 26.49
N GLN A 164 -21.33 18.96 25.95
CA GLN A 164 -21.84 17.73 26.52
C GLN A 164 -20.72 16.71 26.39
N ASP A 165 -19.90 16.64 27.44
CA ASP A 165 -19.01 15.52 27.71
C ASP A 165 -19.85 14.24 27.63
N LEU A 166 -19.86 13.61 26.45
CA LEU A 166 -20.32 12.24 26.30
C LEU A 166 -19.46 11.41 27.24
N TYR A 167 -20.01 11.04 28.39
CA TYR A 167 -19.46 10.03 29.27
C TYR A 167 -18.97 8.86 28.40
N GLN A 168 -17.67 8.56 28.43
CA GLN A 168 -16.94 7.57 27.61
C GLN A 168 -16.37 8.01 26.24
N SER A 169 -16.27 9.29 25.91
CA SER A 169 -15.60 9.77 24.68
C SER A 169 -14.07 9.59 24.67
N SER A 170 -13.47 9.27 25.84
CA SER A 170 -12.02 9.14 26.00
C SER A 170 -11.56 7.69 25.87
N PHE A 171 -10.75 7.41 24.84
CA PHE A 171 -10.03 6.15 24.69
C PHE A 171 -8.60 6.29 25.24
N SER A 172 -8.27 5.59 26.32
CA SER A 172 -6.90 5.48 26.84
C SER A 172 -6.31 4.12 26.46
N LYS A 173 -5.29 4.14 25.61
CA LYS A 173 -4.59 2.91 25.21
C LYS A 173 -3.62 2.48 26.31
N LEU A 174 -3.58 1.17 26.60
CA LEU A 174 -2.60 0.61 27.54
C LEU A 174 -1.20 0.63 26.89
N SER A 175 -0.26 1.36 27.49
CA SER A 175 1.11 1.52 26.97
C SER A 175 1.90 0.22 26.87
N THR A 176 1.50 -0.82 27.61
CA THR A 176 2.15 -2.14 27.59
C THR A 176 1.74 -3.01 26.39
N LEU A 177 0.71 -2.60 25.63
CA LEU A 177 0.24 -3.28 24.42
C LEU A 177 0.60 -2.50 23.14
N ASP A 178 1.62 -1.64 23.23
CA ASP A 178 1.93 -0.73 22.15
C ASP A 178 2.76 -1.39 21.04
N GLY A 179 2.58 -0.89 19.82
CA GLY A 179 3.56 -1.09 18.74
C GLY A 179 3.46 -2.35 17.87
N LEU A 180 2.47 -3.24 18.03
CA LEU A 180 2.35 -4.39 17.13
C LEU A 180 1.77 -3.97 15.76
N ILE A 181 2.66 -3.66 14.83
CA ILE A 181 2.32 -3.39 13.42
C ILE A 181 2.25 -4.74 12.72
N ILE A 182 1.07 -5.10 12.20
CA ILE A 182 0.92 -6.30 11.40
C ILE A 182 1.55 -6.05 10.02
N ASP A 183 2.58 -6.81 9.71
CA ASP A 183 3.30 -6.77 8.46
C ASP A 183 3.15 -8.13 7.75
N PRO A 184 2.33 -8.22 6.69
CA PRO A 184 2.11 -9.47 5.98
C PRO A 184 3.32 -9.87 5.11
N CYS A 185 4.32 -8.99 4.96
CA CYS A 185 5.48 -9.21 4.09
C CYS A 185 6.81 -9.01 4.84
N PRO A 186 7.07 -9.74 5.93
CA PRO A 186 8.24 -9.50 6.78
C PRO A 186 9.57 -9.78 6.06
N LEU A 187 9.58 -10.67 5.07
CA LEU A 187 10.77 -11.09 4.33
C LEU A 187 11.26 -10.06 3.32
N ILE A 188 10.39 -9.14 2.89
CA ILE A 188 10.72 -8.14 1.88
C ILE A 188 11.37 -6.94 2.58
N LYS A 189 12.69 -6.80 2.36
CA LYS A 189 13.50 -5.72 2.94
C LYS A 189 13.64 -4.52 2.01
N ASP A 190 13.82 -4.80 0.72
CA ASP A 190 13.93 -3.78 -0.33
C ASP A 190 12.81 -3.96 -1.35
N LEU A 191 11.95 -2.94 -1.45
CA LEU A 191 10.81 -2.92 -2.36
C LEU A 191 11.24 -2.82 -3.82
N ARG A 192 12.34 -2.11 -4.12
CA ARG A 192 12.86 -1.94 -5.48
C ARG A 192 13.40 -3.26 -6.01
N VAL A 193 14.17 -3.97 -5.18
CA VAL A 193 14.68 -5.31 -5.52
C VAL A 193 13.51 -6.26 -5.75
N PHE A 194 12.55 -6.30 -4.82
CA PHE A 194 11.36 -7.14 -4.97
C PHE A 194 10.58 -6.86 -6.26
N MET A 195 10.26 -5.59 -6.54
CA MET A 195 9.56 -5.19 -7.76
C MET A 195 10.38 -5.56 -9.00
N GLY A 196 11.69 -5.29 -8.99
CA GLY A 196 12.61 -5.66 -10.06
C GLY A 196 12.61 -7.16 -10.34
N SER A 197 12.67 -7.99 -9.30
CA SER A 197 12.67 -9.45 -9.44
C SER A 197 11.36 -9.97 -10.04
N VAL A 198 10.20 -9.45 -9.61
CA VAL A 198 8.89 -9.82 -10.17
C VAL A 198 8.82 -9.45 -11.64
N ILE A 199 9.15 -8.20 -12.00
CA ILE A 199 9.08 -7.72 -13.38
C ILE A 199 10.06 -8.52 -14.26
N LYS A 200 11.29 -8.72 -13.79
CA LYS A 200 12.32 -9.49 -14.50
C LYS A 200 11.90 -10.92 -14.76
N ALA A 201 11.31 -11.59 -13.76
CA ALA A 201 10.80 -12.93 -13.93
C ALA A 201 9.69 -12.99 -14.99
N GLN A 202 8.68 -12.12 -14.90
CA GLN A 202 7.55 -12.11 -15.85
C GLN A 202 7.98 -11.82 -17.29
N VAL A 203 8.88 -10.85 -17.49
CA VAL A 203 9.43 -10.53 -18.81
C VAL A 203 10.29 -11.69 -19.34
N SER A 204 11.13 -12.29 -18.49
CA SER A 204 12.00 -13.42 -18.90
C SER A 204 11.20 -14.68 -19.24
N THR A 205 10.05 -14.89 -18.60
CA THR A 205 9.12 -16.00 -18.92
C THR A 205 8.27 -15.74 -20.17
N GLY A 206 8.36 -14.56 -20.78
CA GLY A 206 7.62 -14.23 -22.00
C GLY A 206 6.13 -13.96 -21.78
N ASN A 207 5.73 -13.48 -20.60
CA ASN A 207 4.35 -13.07 -20.35
C ASN A 207 4.03 -11.80 -21.19
N SER A 208 3.38 -11.99 -22.34
CA SER A 208 3.09 -10.92 -23.30
C SER A 208 2.18 -9.84 -22.70
N ASN A 209 1.12 -10.24 -22.00
CA ASN A 209 0.21 -9.30 -21.33
C ASN A 209 0.93 -8.40 -20.33
N PHE A 210 1.81 -8.98 -19.51
CA PHE A 210 2.61 -8.23 -18.54
C PHE A 210 3.60 -7.29 -19.26
N THR A 211 4.34 -7.81 -20.24
CA THR A 211 5.35 -7.04 -20.99
C THR A 211 4.74 -5.88 -21.75
N GLU A 212 3.62 -6.10 -22.44
CA GLU A 212 2.86 -5.06 -23.13
C GLU A 212 2.34 -4.00 -22.15
N SER A 213 1.87 -4.39 -20.97
CA SER A 213 1.38 -3.44 -19.97
C SER A 213 2.51 -2.58 -19.38
N VAL A 214 3.69 -3.17 -19.14
CA VAL A 214 4.91 -2.41 -18.76
C VAL A 214 5.33 -1.44 -19.87
N SER A 215 5.15 -1.82 -21.14
CA SER A 215 5.48 -0.95 -22.27
C SER A 215 4.64 0.33 -22.37
N LEU A 216 3.48 0.38 -21.69
CA LEU A 216 2.60 1.57 -21.64
C LEU A 216 3.05 2.62 -20.62
N LEU A 217 4.02 2.30 -19.75
CA LEU A 217 4.56 3.25 -18.78
C LEU A 217 5.21 4.48 -19.47
N GLN A 218 5.17 5.61 -18.78
CA GLN A 218 5.83 6.84 -19.20
C GLN A 218 7.37 6.68 -19.14
N PRO A 219 8.14 7.49 -19.89
CA PRO A 219 9.61 7.37 -19.93
C PRO A 219 10.27 7.40 -18.56
N THR A 220 9.79 8.23 -17.64
CA THR A 220 10.30 8.31 -16.27
C THR A 220 10.08 7.02 -15.50
N GLU A 221 8.88 6.45 -15.56
CA GLU A 221 8.54 5.18 -14.88
C GLU A 221 9.35 4.01 -15.47
N LYS A 222 9.53 3.98 -16.79
CA LYS A 222 10.39 3.00 -17.47
C LYS A 222 11.83 3.06 -16.97
N SER A 223 12.38 4.26 -16.76
CA SER A 223 13.73 4.41 -16.24
C SER A 223 13.89 3.82 -14.82
N PHE A 224 12.86 3.92 -13.98
CA PHE A 224 12.86 3.26 -12.67
C PHE A 224 12.75 1.75 -12.79
N VAL A 225 11.89 1.25 -13.68
CA VAL A 225 11.79 -0.18 -13.96
C VAL A 225 13.15 -0.73 -14.41
N ASP A 226 13.84 -0.06 -15.33
CA ASP A 226 15.18 -0.45 -15.79
C ASP A 226 16.22 -0.45 -14.66
N LEU A 227 16.13 0.50 -13.72
CA LEU A 227 16.98 0.54 -12.53
C LEU A 227 16.71 -0.65 -11.61
N TYR A 228 15.44 -0.99 -11.39
CA TYR A 228 15.04 -2.13 -10.56
C TYR A 228 15.48 -3.45 -11.20
N PHE A 229 15.36 -3.57 -12.53
CA PHE A 229 15.84 -4.72 -13.30
C PHE A 229 17.32 -5.05 -13.06
N ARG A 230 18.16 -4.01 -12.94
CA ARG A 230 19.61 -4.15 -12.70
C ARG A 230 19.96 -4.47 -11.24
N SER A 231 19.05 -4.12 -10.33
CA SER A 231 19.22 -4.33 -8.89
C SER A 231 18.72 -5.69 -8.42
N ALA A 232 18.06 -6.44 -9.32
CA ALA A 232 17.41 -7.72 -9.09
C ALA A 232 18.12 -8.91 -9.75
#